data_AF-J9EVC4-F1
#
_entry.id   AF-J9EVC4-F1
#
_cell.length_a   1.000
_cell.length_b   1.000
_cell.length_c   1.000
_cell.angle_alpha   90.00
_cell.angle_beta   90.00
_cell.angle_gamma   90.00
#
_symmetry.space_group_name_H-M   'P 1'
#
loop_
_entity.id
_entity.type
_entity.pdbx_description
1 polymer ?
#
loop_
_entity_poly.entity_id
_entity_poly.type
_entity_poly.pdbx_seq_one_letter_code
_entity_poly.pdbx_strand_id
1 'polypeptide(L)' 'VRVRTSEKYRMVYSDYQRLELEKEFRTSQFINSERKSQLSSELQLTERQIKIWFQNSPIV' A
#
# COMPACT_ATOMS: atom_id res chain seq x y z
N VAL A 1 0.64 8.56 22.00
CA VAL A 1 -0.45 7.77 21.37
C VAL A 1 -0.41 8.04 19.87
N ARG A 2 0.10 7.11 19.05
CA ARG A 2 -0.02 7.25 17.59
C ARG A 2 -1.47 6.91 17.26
N VAL A 3 -2.31 7.94 17.21
CA VAL A 3 -3.70 7.82 16.79
C VAL A 3 -3.66 7.36 15.33
N ARG A 4 -3.72 6.04 15.10
CA ARG A 4 -4.04 5.46 13.80
C ARG A 4 -5.51 5.80 13.59
N THR A 5 -5.75 6.99 13.07
CA THR A 5 -7.06 7.56 12.85
C THR A 5 -7.88 6.59 12.02
N SER A 6 -8.89 6.04 12.70
CA SER A 6 -10.25 5.93 12.19
C SER A 6 -10.37 5.16 10.87
N GLU A 7 -10.59 3.84 11.00
CA GLU A 7 -11.84 3.11 10.69
C GLU A 7 -12.83 3.63 9.61
N LYS A 8 -12.74 4.85 9.09
CA LYS A 8 -13.65 5.45 8.11
C LYS A 8 -13.21 5.35 6.63
N TYR A 9 -11.98 4.91 6.36
CA TYR A 9 -11.46 4.67 4.99
C TYR A 9 -10.93 3.24 4.80
N ARG A 10 -11.48 2.25 5.53
CA ARG A 10 -11.28 0.84 5.18
C ARG A 10 -12.04 0.54 3.88
N MET A 11 -11.55 1.05 2.74
CA MET A 11 -11.52 0.19 1.57
C MET A 11 -10.70 -1.01 2.03
N VAL A 12 -11.40 -2.11 2.30
CA VAL A 12 -10.79 -3.36 2.71
C VAL A 12 -9.99 -3.79 1.49
N TYR A 13 -8.72 -3.38 1.40
CA TYR A 13 -7.83 -3.95 0.41
C TYR A 13 -7.93 -5.46 0.55
N SER A 14 -8.09 -6.19 -0.55
CA SER A 14 -8.15 -7.65 -0.48
C SER A 14 -6.86 -8.19 0.13
N ASP A 15 -6.89 -9.35 0.77
CA ASP A 15 -5.69 -9.94 1.38
C ASP A 15 -4.57 -10.10 0.34
N TYR A 16 -4.92 -10.38 -0.91
CA TYR A 16 -4.00 -10.35 -2.04
C TYR A 16 -3.32 -8.99 -2.26
N GLN A 17 -4.08 -7.90 -2.23
CA GLN A 17 -3.54 -6.55 -2.41
C GLN A 17 -2.59 -6.17 -1.28
N ARG A 18 -2.91 -6.53 -0.04
CA ARG A 18 -2.02 -6.33 1.10
C ARG A 18 -0.75 -7.17 1.00
N LEU A 19 -0.89 -8.44 0.62
CA LEU A 19 0.22 -9.37 0.49
C LEU A 19 1.25 -8.87 -0.52
N GLU A 20 0.82 -8.45 -1.70
CA GLU A 20 1.72 -7.92 -2.73
C GLU A 20 2.38 -6.61 -2.31
N LEU A 21 1.62 -5.70 -1.66
CA LEU A 21 2.18 -4.46 -1.12
C LEU A 21 3.22 -4.73 0.00
N GLU A 22 2.97 -5.68 0.89
CA GLU A 22 3.92 -6.10 1.95
C GLU A 22 5.16 -6.76 1.37
N LYS A 23 4.98 -7.64 0.38
CA LYS A 23 6.08 -8.33 -0.30
C LYS A 23 7.02 -7.34 -0.97
N GLU A 24 6.45 -6.33 -1.65
CA GLU A 24 7.23 -5.25 -2.24
C GLU A 24 7.89 -4.38 -1.18
N PHE A 25 7.19 -4.03 -0.09
CA PHE A 25 7.78 -3.25 1.01
C PHE A 25 8.95 -3.95 1.70
N ARG A 26 8.88 -5.28 1.85
CA ARG A 26 9.99 -6.10 2.37
C ARG A 26 11.19 -6.13 1.42
N THR A 27 10.94 -6.04 0.12
CA THR A 27 11.99 -6.05 -0.91
C THR A 27 12.60 -4.66 -1.08
N SER A 28 11.78 -3.61 -1.04
CA SER A 28 12.19 -2.21 -1.14
C SER A 28 11.29 -1.33 -0.30
N GLN A 29 11.88 -0.62 0.66
CA GLN A 29 11.17 0.36 1.48
C GLN A 29 10.67 1.58 0.68
N PHE A 30 11.11 1.71 -0.58
CA PHE A 30 10.71 2.76 -1.51
C PHE A 30 10.19 2.17 -2.81
N ILE A 31 9.00 2.59 -3.25
CA ILE A 31 8.43 2.16 -4.52
C ILE A 31 8.81 3.11 -5.66
N ASN A 32 9.41 2.55 -6.72
CA ASN A 32 9.77 3.27 -7.94
C ASN A 32 8.52 3.51 -8.81
N SER A 33 8.57 4.50 -9.71
CA SER A 33 7.43 4.83 -10.59
C SER A 33 7.01 3.66 -11.49
N GLU A 34 7.96 2.89 -12.01
CA GLU A 34 7.69 1.70 -12.82
C GLU A 34 6.91 0.65 -12.03
N ARG A 35 7.43 0.28 -10.84
CA ARG A 35 6.79 -0.72 -9.98
C ARG A 35 5.44 -0.26 -9.44
N LYS A 36 5.29 1.04 -9.20
CA LYS A 36 4.02 1.67 -8.80
C LYS A 36 2.96 1.57 -9.88
N SER A 37 3.32 1.77 -11.15
CA SER A 37 2.41 1.58 -12.27
C SER A 37 2.02 0.10 -12.39
N GLN A 38 2.98 -0.80 -12.23
CA GLN A 38 2.71 -2.24 -12.28
C GLN A 38 1.78 -2.70 -11.15
N LEU A 39 2.05 -2.33 -9.90
CA LEU A 39 1.17 -2.60 -8.77
C LEU A 39 -0.19 -1.93 -8.91
N SER A 40 -0.26 -0.75 -9.54
CA SER A 40 -1.52 -0.07 -9.83
C SER A 40 -2.39 -0.90 -10.77
N SER A 41 -1.81 -1.45 -11.83
CA SER A 41 -2.50 -2.37 -12.76
C SER A 41 -2.83 -3.72 -12.13
N GLU A 42 -1.92 -4.34 -11.38
CA GLU A 42 -2.09 -5.65 -10.75
C GLU A 42 -3.14 -5.62 -9.64
N LEU A 43 -3.08 -4.60 -8.78
CA LEU A 43 -3.97 -4.46 -7.62
C LEU A 43 -5.21 -3.64 -7.93
N GLN A 44 -5.32 -3.05 -9.12
CA GLN A 44 -6.36 -2.08 -9.47
C GLN A 44 -6.48 -0.94 -8.44
N LEU A 45 -5.33 -0.53 -7.90
CA LEU A 45 -5.23 0.59 -6.96
C LEU A 45 -4.67 1.80 -7.68
N THR A 46 -5.10 2.99 -7.29
CA THR A 46 -4.50 4.21 -7.84
C THR A 46 -3.07 4.36 -7.33
N GLU A 47 -2.17 4.93 -8.16
CA GLU A 47 -0.81 5.27 -7.75
C GLU A 47 -0.78 6.12 -6.46
N ARG A 48 -1.82 6.96 -6.28
CA ARG A 48 -2.03 7.74 -5.06
C ARG A 48 -2.28 6.86 -3.85
N GLN A 49 -3.14 5.84 -3.96
CA GLN A 49 -3.38 4.89 -2.88
C GLN A 49 -2.13 4.08 -2.53
N ILE A 50 -1.37 3.63 -3.54
CA ILE A 50 -0.11 2.92 -3.32
C ILE A 50 0.89 3.85 -2.63
N LYS A 51 1.03 5.10 -3.07
CA LYS A 51 1.90 6.09 -2.42
C LYS A 51 1.50 6.35 -0.96
N ILE A 52 0.21 6.56 -0.71
CA ILE A 52 -0.33 6.76 0.65
C ILE A 52 -0.10 5.51 1.50
N TRP A 53 -0.27 4.31 0.94
CA TRP A 53 0.00 3.05 1.62
C TRP A 53 1.47 2.96 2.00
N PHE A 54 2.42 3.11 1.06
CA PHE A 54 3.86 3.08 1.32
C PHE A 54 4.32 4.15 2.34
N GLN A 55 3.64 5.31 2.41
CA GLN A 55 3.93 6.37 3.38
C GLN A 55 3.32 6.14 4.76
N ASN A 56 2.10 5.57 4.81
CA ASN A 56 1.40 5.28 6.04
C ASN A 56 1.62 3.84 6.53
N SER A 57 2.44 3.06 5.80
CA SER A 57 2.69 1.64 6.05
C SER A 57 2.94 1.46 7.53
N PRO A 58 1.96 0.89 8.24
CA PRO A 58 2.20 0.52 9.60
C PRO A 58 3.21 -0.61 9.51
N ILE A 59 4.46 -0.34 9.91
CA ILE A 59 5.28 -1.39 10.49
C ILE A 59 4.36 -2.01 11.56
N VAL A 60 3.96 -3.26 11.34
CA VAL A 60 3.29 -4.06 12.34
C VAL A 60 4.17 -4.10 13.58
#